data_AF-K9PY87-F1
#
_entry.id   AF-K9PY87-F1
#
_cell.length_a   1.000
_cell.length_b   1.000
_cell.length_c   1.000
_cell.angle_alpha   90.00
_cell.angle_beta   90.00
_cell.angle_gamma   90.00
#
_symmetry.space_group_name_H-M   'P 1'
#
loop_
_entity.id
_entity.type
_entity.pdbx_description
1 polymer ?
#
loop_
_entity_poly.entity_id
_entity_poly.type
_entity_poly.pdbx_seq_one_letter_code
_entity_poly.pdbx_strand_id
1 'polypeptide(L)'
;MLSTNLFFQPLFYLAHCDFDKTPTASIIGFEIFIGLAAITSFFVLSKIQEKIWLRFILASVGILIFELFTGPMWYNYHMGKWAYVYRDVSWILTIGWTSLVVSVVILTDNFFPNLRDIYRFPIYLGILTFIAFPLEILVVQMGVRGYADETLSVLSGIKLFSVPIEAIYYIPVFMGLVVSFYKYWSFVLIDDEPLVPLKHRKWLRSFLLAFLAIFLFEVMIEPMVINEKFPSWSYIFHDVSFLMITVWILIVGIAAAVIGRYFAYQPIPLRFALAIGLTSGLAVPLEAWLIHHDFRIYADNVVHEYIGFKLAALNVPIELAVAIPLYMALIIAFIRYWETVIDNRL
;
A
#
# COMPACT_ATOMS: atom_id res chain seq x y z
N MET A 1 38.89 14.45 -8.00
CA MET A 1 37.98 15.61 -8.05
C MET A 1 36.57 15.08 -8.26
N LEU A 2 35.83 14.85 -7.18
CA LEU A 2 34.41 14.50 -7.23
C LEU A 2 33.65 15.79 -7.61
N SER A 3 32.92 15.76 -8.72
CA SER A 3 32.16 16.93 -9.15
C SER A 3 31.05 17.23 -8.14
N THR A 4 30.98 18.49 -7.72
CA THR A 4 29.95 19.06 -6.84
C THR A 4 28.53 19.01 -7.42
N ASN A 5 28.35 18.45 -8.62
CA ASN A 5 27.06 18.29 -9.29
C ASN A 5 26.28 17.03 -8.87
N LEU A 6 26.86 16.13 -8.06
CA LEU A 6 26.18 14.93 -7.57
C LEU A 6 25.23 15.19 -6.38
N PHE A 7 25.36 16.32 -5.69
CA PHE A 7 24.53 16.62 -4.51
C PHE A 7 23.13 17.17 -4.85
N PHE A 8 22.91 17.62 -6.09
CA PHE A 8 21.63 18.18 -6.54
C PHE A 8 20.98 17.40 -7.69
N GLN A 9 21.54 16.26 -8.09
CA GLN A 9 20.75 15.32 -8.86
C GLN A 9 19.75 14.68 -7.89
N PRO A 10 18.43 14.74 -8.16
CA PRO A 10 17.48 14.03 -7.34
C PRO A 10 17.93 12.57 -7.24
N LEU A 11 17.95 12.02 -6.02
CA LEU A 11 18.21 10.59 -5.73
C LEU A 11 17.42 9.63 -6.66
N PHE A 12 16.39 10.15 -7.31
CA PHE A 12 15.49 9.54 -8.28
C PHE A 12 16.08 9.33 -9.70
N TYR A 13 17.25 9.90 -10.04
CA TYR A 13 17.80 9.87 -11.42
C TYR A 13 18.84 8.78 -11.70
N LEU A 14 19.20 7.97 -10.70
CA LEU A 14 20.32 7.01 -10.79
C LEU A 14 19.92 5.55 -11.10
N ALA A 15 18.64 5.26 -11.34
CA ALA A 15 18.22 3.94 -11.80
C ALA A 15 18.14 3.93 -13.34
N HIS A 16 18.92 3.05 -13.97
CA HIS A 16 18.74 2.72 -15.39
C HIS A 16 17.33 2.13 -15.58
N CYS A 17 16.40 2.90 -16.15
CA CYS A 17 15.11 2.38 -16.62
C CYS A 17 15.14 2.41 -18.15
N ASP A 18 15.21 1.23 -18.77
CA ASP A 18 15.31 1.00 -20.21
C ASP A 18 13.92 0.97 -20.90
N PHE A 19 13.00 1.82 -20.45
CA PHE A 19 11.61 1.82 -20.93
C PHE A 19 11.27 3.05 -21.77
N ASP A 20 10.37 2.86 -22.73
CA ASP A 20 9.93 3.92 -23.63
C ASP A 20 9.06 4.96 -22.89
N LYS A 21 9.67 6.12 -22.62
CA LYS A 21 9.01 7.29 -22.02
C LYS A 21 8.52 8.28 -23.07
N THR A 22 8.41 7.87 -24.33
CA THR A 22 7.93 8.73 -25.41
C THR A 22 6.41 8.83 -25.33
N PRO A 23 5.86 10.04 -25.11
CA PRO A 23 4.43 10.24 -24.97
C PRO A 23 3.72 10.04 -26.30
N THR A 24 2.63 9.29 -26.30
CA THR A 24 1.74 9.14 -27.46
C THR A 24 0.52 10.05 -27.30
N ALA A 25 -0.14 10.41 -28.42
CA ALA A 25 -1.29 11.31 -28.38
C ALA A 25 -2.47 10.74 -27.56
N SER A 26 -2.69 9.43 -27.62
CA SER A 26 -3.70 8.75 -26.80
C SER A 26 -3.40 8.86 -25.30
N ILE A 27 -2.12 8.80 -24.93
CA ILE A 27 -1.71 8.84 -23.53
C ILE A 27 -1.71 10.26 -22.99
N ILE A 28 -1.31 11.26 -23.77
CA ILE A 28 -1.53 12.67 -23.41
C ILE A 28 -3.02 12.94 -23.18
N GLY A 29 -3.90 12.40 -24.04
CA GLY A 29 -5.35 12.47 -23.85
C GLY A 29 -5.82 11.82 -22.54
N PHE A 30 -5.27 10.66 -22.20
CA PHE A 30 -5.51 9.97 -20.92
C PHE A 30 -5.04 10.81 -19.71
N GLU A 31 -3.84 11.38 -19.76
CA GLU A 31 -3.30 12.23 -18.68
C GLU A 31 -4.19 13.45 -18.43
N ILE A 32 -4.62 14.13 -19.51
CA ILE A 32 -5.55 15.26 -19.44
C ILE A 32 -6.89 14.81 -18.86
N PHE A 33 -7.42 13.67 -19.29
CA PHE A 33 -8.67 13.12 -18.79
C PHE A 33 -8.59 12.85 -17.28
N ILE A 34 -7.53 12.19 -16.80
CA ILE A 34 -7.32 11.92 -15.37
C ILE A 34 -7.21 13.24 -14.58
N GLY A 35 -6.46 14.21 -15.08
CA GLY A 35 -6.35 15.53 -14.46
C GLY A 35 -7.70 16.25 -14.34
N LEU A 36 -8.49 16.29 -15.42
CA LEU A 36 -9.82 16.89 -15.42
C LEU A 36 -10.82 16.14 -14.53
N ALA A 37 -10.78 14.81 -14.55
CA ALA A 37 -11.60 13.97 -13.69
C ALA A 37 -11.26 14.21 -12.20
N ALA A 38 -9.98 14.33 -11.87
CA ALA A 38 -9.53 14.62 -10.52
C ALA A 38 -9.95 16.02 -10.05
N ILE A 39 -9.79 17.05 -10.88
CA ILE A 39 -10.25 18.41 -10.58
C ILE A 39 -11.76 18.44 -10.38
N THR A 40 -12.51 17.77 -11.26
CA THR A 40 -13.97 17.71 -11.19
C THR A 40 -14.43 16.98 -9.94
N SER A 41 -13.85 15.81 -9.65
CA SER A 41 -14.09 15.06 -8.41
C SER A 41 -13.82 15.93 -7.19
N PHE A 42 -12.66 16.59 -7.14
CA PHE A 42 -12.30 17.48 -6.03
C PHE A 42 -13.30 18.62 -5.85
N PHE A 43 -13.73 19.27 -6.94
CA PHE A 43 -14.70 20.36 -6.89
C PHE A 43 -16.11 19.91 -6.50
N VAL A 44 -16.54 18.72 -6.92
CA VAL A 44 -17.84 18.16 -6.53
C VAL A 44 -17.82 17.76 -5.06
N LEU A 45 -16.77 17.05 -4.63
CA LEU A 45 -16.63 16.56 -3.26
C LEU A 45 -16.40 17.69 -2.25
N SER A 46 -15.77 18.80 -2.64
CA SER A 46 -15.61 19.97 -1.77
C SER A 46 -16.94 20.63 -1.37
N LYS A 47 -18.02 20.37 -2.13
CA LYS A 47 -19.38 20.83 -1.80
C LYS A 47 -20.11 19.88 -0.85
N ILE A 48 -19.63 18.66 -0.69
CA ILE A 48 -20.26 17.61 0.13
C ILE A 48 -19.52 17.49 1.47
N GLN A 49 -18.19 17.54 1.45
CA GLN A 49 -17.35 17.28 2.61
C GLN A 49 -16.34 18.39 2.84
N GLU A 50 -16.22 18.83 4.09
CA GLU A 50 -15.19 19.78 4.50
C GLU A 50 -13.79 19.15 4.47
N LYS A 51 -12.78 20.02 4.37
CA LYS A 51 -11.34 19.64 4.41
C LYS A 51 -11.00 18.54 3.38
N ILE A 52 -11.66 18.54 2.22
CA ILE A 52 -11.43 17.56 1.14
C ILE A 52 -9.96 17.45 0.72
N TRP A 53 -9.21 18.56 0.79
CA TRP A 53 -7.79 18.58 0.49
C TRP A 53 -6.96 17.71 1.44
N LEU A 54 -7.28 17.68 2.73
CA LEU A 54 -6.61 16.79 3.70
C LEU A 54 -6.94 15.34 3.40
N ARG A 55 -8.21 15.03 3.12
CA ARG A 55 -8.66 13.68 2.75
C ARG A 55 -7.95 13.18 1.50
N PHE A 56 -7.83 14.06 0.50
CA PHE A 56 -7.10 13.79 -0.73
C PHE A 56 -5.64 13.48 -0.45
N ILE A 57 -4.93 14.32 0.32
CA ILE A 57 -3.53 14.09 0.68
C ILE A 57 -3.34 12.77 1.44
N LEU A 58 -4.19 12.47 2.43
CA LEU A 58 -4.10 11.22 3.20
C LEU A 58 -4.29 9.98 2.32
N ALA A 59 -5.27 10.01 1.42
CA ALA A 59 -5.49 8.94 0.46
C ALA A 59 -4.32 8.84 -0.55
N SER A 60 -3.82 9.96 -1.06
CA SER A 60 -2.65 9.97 -1.96
C SER A 60 -1.40 9.40 -1.29
N VAL A 61 -1.17 9.68 -0.01
CA VAL A 61 -0.04 9.08 0.73
C VAL A 61 -0.22 7.56 0.84
N GLY A 62 -1.43 7.08 1.15
CA GLY A 62 -1.71 5.65 1.20
C GLY A 62 -1.48 4.95 -0.15
N ILE A 63 -1.94 5.58 -1.25
CA ILE A 63 -1.75 5.06 -2.61
C ILE A 63 -0.29 5.14 -3.04
N LEU A 64 0.41 6.22 -2.73
CA LEU A 64 1.82 6.38 -3.08
C LEU A 64 2.69 5.34 -2.35
N ILE A 65 2.41 5.08 -1.07
CA ILE A 65 3.06 4.01 -0.32
C ILE A 65 2.86 2.66 -1.02
N PHE A 66 1.62 2.40 -1.45
CA PHE A 66 1.29 1.20 -2.19
C PHE A 66 2.05 1.14 -3.52
N GLU A 67 1.95 2.15 -4.37
CA GLU A 67 2.57 2.17 -5.70
C GLU A 67 4.10 2.09 -5.65
N LEU A 68 4.74 2.71 -4.65
CA LEU A 68 6.19 2.58 -4.42
C LEU A 68 6.58 1.14 -4.10
N PHE A 69 5.74 0.44 -3.35
CA PHE A 69 6.02 -0.93 -2.95
C PHE A 69 5.79 -1.91 -4.11
N THR A 70 4.65 -1.78 -4.79
CA THR A 70 4.25 -2.67 -5.87
C THR A 70 4.79 -2.26 -7.24
N GLY A 71 5.64 -1.23 -7.29
CA GLY A 71 6.29 -0.74 -8.51
C GLY A 71 6.89 -1.87 -9.35
N PRO A 72 7.65 -2.81 -8.78
CA PRO A 72 8.24 -3.92 -9.56
C PRO A 72 7.23 -4.87 -10.21
N MET A 73 5.96 -4.87 -9.77
CA MET A 73 4.96 -5.82 -10.26
C MET A 73 4.43 -5.43 -11.65
N TRP A 74 4.64 -4.18 -12.08
CA TRP A 74 4.12 -3.66 -13.33
C TRP A 74 5.03 -2.58 -13.91
N TYR A 75 4.88 -2.35 -15.20
CA TYR A 75 5.54 -1.29 -15.91
C TYR A 75 4.52 -0.24 -16.31
N ASN A 76 4.90 1.04 -16.23
CA ASN A 76 4.12 2.14 -16.77
C ASN A 76 4.85 2.71 -17.97
N TYR A 77 4.21 2.71 -19.14
CA TYR A 77 4.83 3.10 -20.41
C TYR A 77 4.28 4.42 -20.93
N HIS A 78 5.10 5.10 -21.74
CA HIS A 78 4.66 6.18 -22.63
C HIS A 78 3.95 7.39 -21.96
N MET A 79 4.08 7.59 -20.64
CA MET A 79 3.47 8.75 -19.93
C MET A 79 4.34 10.02 -19.96
N GLY A 80 5.43 10.04 -20.74
CA GLY A 80 6.38 11.15 -20.70
C GLY A 80 7.21 11.18 -19.42
N LYS A 81 8.43 11.75 -19.48
CA LYS A 81 9.33 11.80 -18.31
C LYS A 81 8.77 12.60 -17.12
N TRP A 82 7.78 13.46 -17.35
CA TRP A 82 7.16 14.31 -16.31
C TRP A 82 6.15 13.57 -15.43
N ALA A 83 5.57 12.46 -15.90
CA ALA A 83 4.52 11.75 -15.17
C ALA A 83 5.05 10.89 -14.02
N TYR A 84 6.34 10.59 -14.00
CA TYR A 84 6.95 9.66 -13.05
C TYR A 84 7.50 10.39 -11.81
N VAL A 85 7.18 9.87 -10.63
CA VAL A 85 7.72 10.34 -9.33
C VAL A 85 9.00 9.59 -8.99
N TYR A 86 8.95 8.27 -9.08
CA TYR A 86 10.07 7.39 -8.82
C TYR A 86 9.96 6.17 -9.71
N ARG A 87 10.93 6.01 -10.63
CA ARG A 87 10.93 4.95 -11.65
C ARG A 87 9.62 4.85 -12.41
N ASP A 88 8.84 3.81 -12.15
CA ASP A 88 7.58 3.50 -12.81
C ASP A 88 6.37 3.97 -12.01
N VAL A 89 6.56 4.52 -10.81
CA VAL A 89 5.48 5.16 -10.05
C VAL A 89 5.11 6.49 -10.69
N SER A 90 3.84 6.62 -11.10
CA SER A 90 3.31 7.78 -11.82
C SER A 90 2.38 8.60 -10.94
N TRP A 91 2.66 9.90 -10.76
CA TRP A 91 1.77 10.77 -9.99
C TRP A 91 0.40 10.94 -10.64
N ILE A 92 0.32 10.75 -11.96
CA ILE A 92 -0.95 10.84 -12.70
C ILE A 92 -1.85 9.67 -12.28
N LEU A 93 -1.31 8.45 -12.24
CA LEU A 93 -2.04 7.30 -11.72
C LEU A 93 -2.35 7.45 -10.23
N THR A 94 -1.39 7.91 -9.43
CA THR A 94 -1.61 8.18 -7.99
C THR A 94 -2.81 9.11 -7.79
N ILE A 95 -2.89 10.22 -8.54
CA ILE A 95 -3.99 11.18 -8.47
C ILE A 95 -5.31 10.53 -8.94
N GLY A 96 -5.29 9.80 -10.05
CA GLY A 96 -6.47 9.10 -10.57
C GLY A 96 -7.07 8.13 -9.55
N TRP A 97 -6.23 7.26 -8.97
CA TRP A 97 -6.63 6.34 -7.92
C TRP A 97 -7.09 7.06 -6.65
N THR A 98 -6.43 8.16 -6.27
CA THR A 98 -6.82 8.97 -5.10
C THR A 98 -8.22 9.53 -5.29
N SER A 99 -8.48 10.16 -6.44
CA SER A 99 -9.79 10.71 -6.77
C SER A 99 -10.86 9.63 -6.74
N LEU A 100 -10.58 8.45 -7.28
CA LEU A 100 -11.52 7.33 -7.25
C LEU A 100 -11.81 6.88 -5.80
N VAL A 101 -10.78 6.61 -5.00
CA VAL A 101 -10.92 6.16 -3.60
C VAL A 101 -11.70 7.18 -2.77
N VAL A 102 -11.30 8.45 -2.80
CA VAL A 102 -11.95 9.50 -2.02
C VAL A 102 -13.40 9.70 -2.48
N SER A 103 -13.66 9.67 -3.79
CA SER A 103 -15.03 9.76 -4.33
C SER A 103 -15.90 8.62 -3.83
N VAL A 104 -15.45 7.36 -3.96
CA VAL A 104 -16.24 6.20 -3.56
C VAL A 104 -16.52 6.25 -2.07
N VAL A 105 -15.53 6.55 -1.23
CA VAL A 105 -15.73 6.59 0.23
C VAL A 105 -16.70 7.70 0.62
N ILE A 106 -16.49 8.94 0.15
CA ILE A 106 -17.35 10.08 0.52
C ILE A 106 -18.77 9.89 -0.01
N LEU A 107 -18.93 9.45 -1.26
CA LEU A 107 -20.26 9.22 -1.82
C LEU A 107 -20.98 8.11 -1.07
N THR A 108 -20.30 7.00 -0.76
CA THR A 108 -20.89 5.90 0.00
C THR A 108 -21.29 6.35 1.41
N ASP A 109 -20.44 7.14 2.07
CA ASP A 109 -20.74 7.71 3.40
C ASP A 109 -21.96 8.64 3.35
N ASN A 110 -22.09 9.43 2.30
CA ASN A 110 -23.22 10.34 2.11
C ASN A 110 -24.52 9.61 1.69
N PHE A 111 -24.43 8.53 0.90
CA PHE A 111 -25.60 7.74 0.49
C PHE A 111 -26.09 6.79 1.58
N PHE A 112 -25.20 6.32 2.46
CA PHE A 112 -25.53 5.38 3.53
C PHE A 112 -25.12 5.89 4.93
N PRO A 113 -25.58 7.08 5.35
CA PRO A 113 -25.11 7.71 6.60
C PRO A 113 -25.50 6.91 7.86
N ASN A 114 -26.57 6.12 7.79
CA ASN A 114 -27.05 5.30 8.92
C ASN A 114 -26.39 3.93 9.01
N LEU A 115 -25.60 3.52 8.00
CA LEU A 115 -24.89 2.26 8.06
C LEU A 115 -23.64 2.41 8.91
N ARG A 116 -23.36 1.39 9.71
CA ARG A 116 -22.11 1.33 10.47
C ARG A 116 -20.91 1.13 9.55
N ASP A 117 -19.76 1.65 9.94
CA ASP A 117 -18.51 1.58 9.15
C ASP A 117 -18.16 0.13 8.79
N ILE A 118 -18.44 -0.86 9.65
CA ILE A 118 -18.24 -2.29 9.37
C ILE A 118 -19.01 -2.79 8.13
N TYR A 119 -20.15 -2.18 7.81
CA TYR A 119 -20.95 -2.53 6.64
C TYR A 119 -20.64 -1.64 5.44
N ARG A 120 -20.27 -0.37 5.68
CA ARG A 120 -19.84 0.52 4.60
C ARG A 120 -18.49 0.12 4.01
N PHE A 121 -17.58 -0.41 4.83
CA PHE A 121 -16.26 -0.85 4.38
C PHE A 121 -16.29 -1.87 3.22
N PRO A 122 -16.99 -3.02 3.33
CA PRO A 122 -17.12 -3.94 2.20
C PRO A 122 -17.87 -3.33 1.01
N ILE A 123 -18.76 -2.36 1.21
CA ILE A 123 -19.40 -1.62 0.11
C ILE A 123 -18.37 -0.77 -0.64
N TYR A 124 -17.48 -0.05 0.07
CA TYR A 124 -16.39 0.69 -0.58
C TYR A 124 -15.54 -0.26 -1.44
N LEU A 125 -15.13 -1.40 -0.88
CA LEU A 125 -14.32 -2.38 -1.59
C LEU A 125 -15.04 -2.98 -2.79
N GLY A 126 -16.34 -3.29 -2.66
CA GLY A 126 -17.15 -3.81 -3.76
C GLY A 126 -17.25 -2.82 -4.92
N ILE A 127 -17.56 -1.55 -4.63
CA ILE A 127 -17.63 -0.48 -5.63
C ILE A 127 -16.25 -0.24 -6.26
N LEU A 128 -15.20 -0.14 -5.44
CA LEU A 128 -13.83 0.05 -5.94
C LEU A 128 -13.40 -1.10 -6.83
N THR A 129 -13.67 -2.35 -6.45
CA THR A 129 -13.33 -3.52 -7.28
C THR A 129 -14.08 -3.50 -8.60
N PHE A 130 -15.38 -3.19 -8.57
CA PHE A 130 -16.22 -3.13 -9.77
C PHE A 130 -15.78 -2.03 -10.74
N ILE A 131 -15.26 -0.91 -10.26
CA ILE A 131 -14.80 0.21 -11.11
C ILE A 131 -13.33 0.03 -11.51
N ALA A 132 -12.46 -0.31 -10.57
CA ALA A 132 -11.02 -0.42 -10.78
C ALA A 132 -10.65 -1.52 -11.77
N PHE A 133 -11.38 -2.65 -11.77
CA PHE A 133 -11.08 -3.76 -12.68
C PHE A 133 -11.30 -3.38 -14.16
N PRO A 134 -12.45 -2.77 -14.58
CA PRO A 134 -12.59 -2.20 -15.92
C PRO A 134 -11.58 -1.10 -16.25
N LEU A 135 -11.23 -0.25 -15.28
CA LEU A 135 -10.22 0.79 -15.51
C LEU A 135 -8.83 0.18 -15.74
N GLU A 136 -8.46 -0.86 -15.01
CA GLU A 136 -7.23 -1.59 -15.23
C GLU A 136 -7.19 -2.21 -16.64
N ILE A 137 -8.30 -2.82 -17.09
CA ILE A 137 -8.43 -3.32 -18.47
C ILE A 137 -8.17 -2.19 -19.47
N LEU A 138 -8.78 -1.03 -19.26
CA LEU A 138 -8.60 0.12 -20.15
C LEU A 138 -7.14 0.60 -20.18
N VAL A 139 -6.50 0.75 -19.02
CA VAL A 139 -5.12 1.22 -18.91
C VAL A 139 -4.15 0.22 -19.56
N VAL A 140 -4.36 -1.09 -19.36
CA VAL A 140 -3.55 -2.14 -20.00
C VAL A 140 -3.77 -2.17 -21.51
N GLN A 141 -5.01 -2.07 -21.99
CA GLN A 141 -5.31 -2.05 -23.43
C GLN A 141 -4.78 -0.80 -24.13
N MET A 142 -4.74 0.35 -23.45
CA MET A 142 -4.13 1.57 -23.97
C MET A 142 -2.60 1.50 -24.02
N GLY A 143 -1.99 0.43 -23.50
CA GLY A 143 -0.54 0.29 -23.41
C GLY A 143 0.10 1.23 -22.37
N VAL A 144 -0.71 1.76 -21.45
CA VAL A 144 -0.23 2.64 -20.38
C VAL A 144 0.44 1.82 -19.27
N ARG A 145 -0.06 0.60 -19.02
CA ARG A 145 0.45 -0.31 -18.00
C ARG A 145 0.63 -1.72 -18.54
N GLY A 146 1.66 -2.42 -18.07
CA GLY A 146 1.87 -3.86 -18.31
C GLY A 146 2.28 -4.57 -17.03
N TYR A 147 2.10 -5.89 -16.97
CA TYR A 147 2.53 -6.71 -15.84
C TYR A 147 3.96 -7.22 -16.07
N ALA A 148 4.76 -7.29 -15.01
CA ALA A 148 6.06 -7.95 -15.06
C ALA A 148 5.91 -9.47 -15.30
N ASP A 149 6.92 -10.08 -15.91
CA ASP A 149 6.89 -11.51 -16.23
C ASP A 149 6.84 -12.37 -14.97
N GLU A 150 7.54 -11.95 -13.91
CA GLU A 150 7.51 -12.56 -12.59
C GLU A 150 6.11 -12.50 -11.99
N THR A 151 5.44 -11.35 -12.11
CA THR A 151 4.04 -11.22 -11.70
C THR A 151 3.15 -12.17 -12.48
N LEU A 152 3.33 -12.29 -13.80
CA LEU A 152 2.52 -13.20 -14.62
C LEU A 152 2.81 -14.68 -14.33
N SER A 153 4.02 -15.01 -13.85
CA SER A 153 4.45 -16.38 -13.59
C SER A 153 3.77 -17.03 -12.37
N VAL A 154 3.33 -16.23 -11.40
CA VAL A 154 2.64 -16.70 -10.18
C VAL A 154 1.12 -16.77 -10.35
N LEU A 155 0.58 -16.23 -11.45
CA LEU A 155 -0.86 -16.20 -11.72
C LEU A 155 -1.30 -17.47 -12.46
N SER A 156 -2.60 -17.77 -12.43
CA SER A 156 -3.19 -18.96 -13.07
C SER A 156 -3.08 -18.98 -14.60
N GLY A 157 -2.67 -17.86 -15.21
CA GLY A 157 -2.63 -17.66 -16.66
C GLY A 157 -3.99 -17.33 -17.28
N ILE A 158 -5.09 -17.32 -16.50
CA ILE A 158 -6.41 -16.93 -16.98
C ILE A 158 -6.47 -15.40 -17.08
N LYS A 159 -6.59 -14.89 -18.31
CA LYS A 159 -6.70 -13.45 -18.59
C LYS A 159 -8.07 -13.09 -19.15
N LEU A 160 -8.63 -12.00 -18.64
CA LEU A 160 -9.82 -11.34 -19.17
C LEU A 160 -9.38 -10.00 -19.76
N PHE A 161 -9.50 -9.82 -21.08
CA PHE A 161 -9.06 -8.60 -21.78
C PHE A 161 -7.61 -8.19 -21.48
N SER A 162 -6.69 -9.16 -21.46
CA SER A 162 -5.26 -9.00 -21.13
C SER A 162 -4.93 -8.73 -19.66
N VAL A 163 -5.94 -8.61 -18.79
CA VAL A 163 -5.79 -8.49 -17.34
C VAL A 163 -5.98 -9.86 -16.67
N PRO A 164 -5.08 -10.30 -15.77
CA PRO A 164 -5.27 -11.54 -15.01
C PRO A 164 -6.54 -11.51 -14.15
N ILE A 165 -7.25 -12.64 -14.07
CA ILE A 165 -8.51 -12.72 -13.29
C ILE A 165 -8.28 -12.49 -11.80
N GLU A 166 -7.08 -12.79 -11.31
CA GLU A 166 -6.64 -12.60 -9.94
C GLU A 166 -6.67 -11.14 -9.51
N ALA A 167 -6.64 -10.18 -10.44
CA ALA A 167 -6.85 -8.77 -10.14
C ALA A 167 -8.18 -8.54 -9.38
N ILE A 168 -9.19 -9.40 -9.58
CA ILE A 168 -10.47 -9.34 -8.86
C ILE A 168 -10.29 -9.53 -7.34
N TYR A 169 -9.34 -10.35 -6.89
CA TYR A 169 -9.06 -10.49 -5.45
C TYR A 169 -7.90 -9.62 -4.97
N TYR A 170 -6.93 -9.27 -5.82
CA TYR A 170 -5.87 -8.34 -5.44
C TYR A 170 -6.37 -6.91 -5.22
N ILE A 171 -7.28 -6.41 -6.05
CA ILE A 171 -7.86 -5.06 -5.89
C ILE A 171 -8.47 -4.87 -4.49
N PRO A 172 -9.39 -5.72 -3.99
CA PRO A 172 -9.95 -5.52 -2.66
C PRO A 172 -8.93 -5.73 -1.53
N VAL A 173 -7.88 -6.53 -1.72
CA VAL A 173 -6.76 -6.67 -0.76
C VAL A 173 -6.00 -5.33 -0.66
N PHE A 174 -5.59 -4.77 -1.79
CA PHE A 174 -4.87 -3.49 -1.87
C PHE A 174 -5.70 -2.34 -1.35
N MET A 175 -6.92 -2.21 -1.87
CA MET A 175 -7.86 -1.16 -1.47
C MET A 175 -8.25 -1.31 0.00
N GLY A 176 -8.29 -2.52 0.55
CA GLY A 176 -8.50 -2.76 1.98
C GLY A 176 -7.46 -2.07 2.85
N LEU A 177 -6.18 -2.22 2.52
CA LEU A 177 -5.07 -1.58 3.24
C LEU A 177 -5.08 -0.06 3.06
N VAL A 178 -5.24 0.41 1.81
CA VAL A 178 -5.23 1.85 1.48
C VAL A 178 -6.43 2.60 2.07
N VAL A 179 -7.64 2.06 1.93
CA VAL A 179 -8.86 2.67 2.48
C VAL A 179 -8.82 2.71 4.00
N SER A 180 -8.32 1.63 4.64
CA SER A 180 -8.16 1.63 6.10
C SER A 180 -7.13 2.66 6.57
N PHE A 181 -6.02 2.81 5.84
CA PHE A 181 -5.02 3.85 6.12
C PHE A 181 -5.65 5.25 6.04
N TYR A 182 -6.35 5.53 4.94
CA TYR A 182 -7.04 6.79 4.72
C TYR A 182 -8.09 7.09 5.80
N LYS A 183 -8.98 6.12 6.10
CA LYS A 183 -10.04 6.30 7.10
C LYS A 183 -9.48 6.44 8.52
N TYR A 184 -8.46 5.66 8.88
CA TYR A 184 -7.79 5.80 10.18
C TYR A 184 -7.28 7.23 10.40
N TRP A 185 -6.53 7.76 9.43
CA TRP A 185 -5.99 9.12 9.57
C TRP A 185 -7.05 10.21 9.44
N SER A 186 -8.13 9.96 8.71
CA SER A 186 -9.28 10.88 8.67
C SER A 186 -9.93 10.99 10.06
N PHE A 187 -10.14 9.88 10.75
CA PHE A 187 -10.64 9.90 12.13
C PHE A 187 -9.73 10.66 13.09
N VAL A 188 -8.41 10.49 12.94
CA VAL A 188 -7.43 11.07 13.85
C VAL A 188 -7.19 12.57 13.61
N LEU A 189 -7.21 13.03 12.35
CA LEU A 189 -6.76 14.38 11.98
C LEU A 189 -7.88 15.31 11.51
N ILE A 190 -9.03 14.75 11.10
CA ILE A 190 -10.08 15.52 10.41
C ILE A 190 -11.37 15.50 11.22
N ASP A 191 -11.83 14.31 11.58
CA ASP A 191 -13.19 14.09 12.08
C ASP A 191 -13.33 14.34 13.59
N ASP A 192 -12.21 14.57 14.32
CA ASP A 192 -12.15 14.84 15.77
C ASP A 192 -13.06 13.91 16.60
N GLU A 193 -13.30 12.68 16.12
CA GLU A 193 -14.17 11.74 16.79
C GLU A 193 -13.55 11.35 18.13
N PRO A 194 -14.33 11.38 19.25
CA PRO A 194 -13.80 11.01 20.55
C PRO A 194 -13.52 9.50 20.58
N LEU A 195 -12.28 9.14 20.25
CA LEU A 195 -11.79 7.76 20.28
C LEU A 195 -11.72 7.30 21.74
N VAL A 196 -12.71 6.52 22.19
CA VAL A 196 -12.77 6.05 23.57
C VAL A 196 -11.66 5.01 23.79
N PRO A 197 -10.69 5.26 24.68
CA PRO A 197 -9.67 4.27 24.98
C PRO A 197 -10.31 3.11 25.75
N LEU A 198 -10.28 1.90 25.16
CA LEU A 198 -10.74 0.71 25.88
C LEU A 198 -9.80 0.36 27.04
N LYS A 199 -10.38 0.21 28.23
CA LYS A 199 -9.68 -0.23 29.44
C LYS A 199 -9.16 -1.66 29.34
N HIS A 200 -9.82 -2.52 28.56
CA HIS A 200 -9.43 -3.92 28.33
C HIS A 200 -9.51 -4.26 26.84
N ARG A 201 -8.39 -4.65 26.25
CA ARG A 201 -8.34 -5.14 24.88
C ARG A 201 -8.61 -6.63 24.84
N LYS A 202 -9.52 -7.07 23.97
CA LYS A 202 -9.76 -8.49 23.71
C LYS A 202 -8.59 -9.03 22.87
N TRP A 203 -7.65 -9.70 23.52
CA TRP A 203 -6.40 -10.19 22.89
C TRP A 203 -6.65 -11.00 21.62
N LEU A 204 -7.62 -11.94 21.64
CA LEU A 204 -7.96 -12.75 20.47
C LEU A 204 -8.39 -11.91 19.27
N ARG A 205 -9.15 -10.83 19.48
CA ARG A 205 -9.58 -9.95 18.40
C ARG A 205 -8.42 -9.16 17.81
N SER A 206 -7.57 -8.57 18.64
CA SER A 206 -6.38 -7.87 18.16
C SER A 206 -5.43 -8.81 17.43
N PHE A 207 -5.31 -10.07 17.88
CA PHE A 207 -4.58 -11.12 17.18
C PHE A 207 -5.18 -11.41 15.80
N LEU A 208 -6.50 -11.61 15.69
CA LEU A 208 -7.16 -11.86 14.40
C LEU A 208 -7.06 -10.68 13.44
N LEU A 209 -7.15 -9.44 13.93
CA LEU A 209 -6.96 -8.25 13.10
C LEU A 209 -5.51 -8.12 12.62
N ALA A 210 -4.53 -8.40 13.48
CA ALA A 210 -3.13 -8.43 13.09
C ALA A 210 -2.84 -9.54 12.07
N PHE A 211 -3.39 -10.73 12.29
CA PHE A 211 -3.31 -11.84 11.34
C PHE A 211 -3.88 -11.44 9.98
N LEU A 212 -5.10 -10.87 9.95
CA LEU A 212 -5.72 -10.43 8.70
C LEU A 212 -4.88 -9.35 8.00
N ALA A 213 -4.41 -8.33 8.73
CA ALA A 213 -3.63 -7.24 8.15
C ALA A 213 -2.32 -7.74 7.53
N ILE A 214 -1.60 -8.61 8.25
CA ILE A 214 -0.34 -9.19 7.77
C ILE A 214 -0.61 -10.17 6.63
N PHE A 215 -1.66 -11.00 6.73
CA PHE A 215 -2.04 -11.90 5.64
C PHE A 215 -2.37 -11.15 4.34
N LEU A 216 -3.16 -10.07 4.42
CA LEU A 216 -3.46 -9.22 3.27
C LEU A 216 -2.18 -8.60 2.68
N PHE A 217 -1.24 -8.19 3.55
CA PHE A 217 0.06 -7.72 3.10
C PHE A 217 0.86 -8.83 2.40
N GLU A 218 0.99 -10.03 2.99
CA GLU A 218 1.72 -11.14 2.39
C GLU A 218 1.11 -11.57 1.04
N VAL A 219 -0.22 -11.63 0.93
CA VAL A 219 -0.88 -11.83 -0.36
C VAL A 219 -0.49 -10.72 -1.33
N MET A 220 -0.44 -9.46 -0.89
CA MET A 220 -0.09 -8.34 -1.78
C MET A 220 1.32 -8.44 -2.35
N ILE A 221 2.28 -8.96 -1.60
CA ILE A 221 3.69 -9.00 -1.98
C ILE A 221 4.11 -10.32 -2.63
N GLU A 222 3.23 -11.32 -2.62
CA GLU A 222 3.49 -12.68 -3.12
C GLU A 222 4.12 -12.70 -4.54
N PRO A 223 3.67 -11.89 -5.52
CA PRO A 223 4.33 -11.88 -6.83
C PRO A 223 5.75 -11.30 -6.85
N MET A 224 6.20 -10.65 -5.78
CA MET A 224 7.52 -10.05 -5.65
C MET A 224 8.48 -10.90 -4.82
N VAL A 225 7.95 -11.82 -4.02
CA VAL A 225 8.71 -12.52 -3.00
C VAL A 225 8.24 -13.94 -2.86
N ILE A 226 9.20 -14.87 -2.97
CA ILE A 226 8.98 -16.29 -2.79
C ILE A 226 9.49 -16.69 -1.40
N ASN A 227 8.61 -17.28 -0.60
CA ASN A 227 8.93 -17.79 0.72
C ASN A 227 9.22 -19.31 0.66
N GLU A 228 10.48 -19.66 0.87
CA GLU A 228 10.94 -21.05 0.76
C GLU A 228 11.41 -21.62 2.10
N LYS A 229 11.70 -22.92 2.11
CA LYS A 229 12.30 -23.66 3.23
C LYS A 229 11.48 -23.71 4.53
N PHE A 230 10.27 -23.17 4.53
CA PHE A 230 9.33 -23.41 5.61
C PHE A 230 8.77 -24.84 5.51
N PRO A 231 8.36 -25.44 6.64
CA PRO A 231 7.70 -26.73 6.60
C PRO A 231 6.45 -26.69 5.72
N SER A 232 6.24 -27.70 4.88
CA SER A 232 5.16 -27.72 3.88
C SER A 232 3.76 -27.52 4.47
N TRP A 233 3.54 -28.01 5.70
CA TRP A 233 2.29 -27.86 6.44
C TRP A 233 2.02 -26.43 6.91
N SER A 234 2.99 -25.52 6.78
CA SER A 234 2.87 -24.13 7.22
C SER A 234 2.37 -23.17 6.15
N TYR A 235 2.38 -23.58 4.88
CA TYR A 235 1.87 -22.78 3.78
C TYR A 235 0.35 -22.79 3.77
N ILE A 236 -0.26 -21.59 3.78
CA ILE A 236 -1.73 -21.43 3.83
C ILE A 236 -2.31 -20.87 2.54
N PHE A 237 -1.52 -20.12 1.77
CA PHE A 237 -1.92 -19.55 0.49
C PHE A 237 -0.67 -19.44 -0.39
N HIS A 238 -0.58 -20.27 -1.43
CA HIS A 238 0.63 -20.41 -2.24
C HIS A 238 1.89 -20.61 -1.38
N ASP A 239 2.79 -19.64 -1.35
CA ASP A 239 4.02 -19.62 -0.56
C ASP A 239 3.90 -18.84 0.77
N VAL A 240 2.74 -18.26 1.08
CA VAL A 240 2.54 -17.54 2.34
C VAL A 240 2.49 -18.52 3.52
N SER A 241 3.48 -18.44 4.41
CA SER A 241 3.59 -19.30 5.60
C SER A 241 2.94 -18.66 6.85
N PHE A 242 2.09 -19.42 7.55
CA PHE A 242 1.49 -18.95 8.82
C PHE A 242 2.55 -18.78 9.93
N LEU A 243 3.69 -19.49 9.85
CA LEU A 243 4.80 -19.33 10.81
C LEU A 243 5.38 -17.93 10.69
N MET A 244 5.66 -17.50 9.46
CA MET A 244 6.14 -16.14 9.17
C MET A 244 5.12 -15.09 9.61
N ILE A 245 3.83 -15.27 9.27
CA ILE A 245 2.75 -14.39 9.74
C ILE A 245 2.75 -14.29 11.27
N THR A 246 2.93 -15.40 11.98
CA THR A 246 2.97 -15.41 13.45
C THR A 246 4.13 -14.56 13.97
N VAL A 247 5.32 -14.65 13.35
CA VAL A 247 6.46 -13.81 13.74
C VAL A 247 6.15 -12.32 13.53
N TRP A 248 5.56 -11.95 12.40
CA TRP A 248 5.14 -10.58 12.14
C TRP A 248 4.09 -10.08 13.15
N ILE A 249 3.12 -10.92 13.52
CA ILE A 249 2.12 -10.60 14.55
C ILE A 249 2.82 -10.34 15.89
N LEU A 250 3.83 -11.15 16.25
CA LEU A 250 4.59 -10.95 17.49
C LEU A 250 5.33 -9.61 17.47
N ILE A 251 5.96 -9.23 16.35
CA ILE A 251 6.63 -7.93 16.20
C ILE A 251 5.65 -6.78 16.41
N VAL A 252 4.51 -6.81 15.70
CA VAL A 252 3.46 -5.78 15.84
C VAL A 252 2.88 -5.76 17.26
N GLY A 253 2.68 -6.93 17.86
CA GLY A 253 2.17 -7.10 19.21
C GLY A 253 3.11 -6.55 20.28
N ILE A 254 4.42 -6.84 20.17
CA ILE A 254 5.46 -6.27 21.03
C ILE A 254 5.47 -4.75 20.90
N ALA A 255 5.45 -4.23 19.66
CA ALA A 255 5.43 -2.79 19.45
C ALA A 255 4.19 -2.15 20.08
N ALA A 256 3.00 -2.73 19.87
CA ALA A 256 1.77 -2.25 20.48
C ALA A 256 1.81 -2.28 22.02
N ALA A 257 2.40 -3.31 22.63
CA ALA A 257 2.54 -3.43 24.07
C ALA A 257 3.52 -2.41 24.66
N VAL A 258 4.69 -2.23 24.03
CA VAL A 258 5.71 -1.25 24.44
C VAL A 258 5.17 0.17 24.32
N ILE A 259 4.63 0.53 23.16
CA ILE A 259 4.07 1.88 22.93
C ILE A 259 2.87 2.13 23.85
N GLY A 260 1.99 1.14 24.01
CA GLY A 260 0.85 1.23 24.92
C GLY A 260 1.23 1.40 26.38
N ARG A 261 2.35 0.81 26.84
CA ARG A 261 2.80 0.90 28.24
C ARG A 261 3.57 2.18 28.54
N TYR A 262 4.52 2.55 27.67
CA TYR A 262 5.47 3.63 27.96
C TYR A 262 5.08 4.97 27.34
N PHE A 263 4.28 4.96 26.27
CA PHE A 263 3.94 6.17 25.50
C PHE A 263 2.43 6.40 25.44
N ALA A 264 1.65 5.85 26.38
CA ALA A 264 0.19 5.97 26.41
C ALA A 264 -0.31 7.42 26.32
N TYR A 265 0.37 8.35 27.00
CA TYR A 265 0.01 9.77 27.12
C TYR A 265 0.43 10.62 25.91
N GLN A 266 1.22 10.07 24.98
CA GLN A 266 1.69 10.80 23.82
C GLN A 266 0.59 10.92 22.74
N PRO A 267 0.64 11.95 21.89
CA PRO A 267 -0.36 12.15 20.83
C PRO A 267 -0.34 10.99 19.83
N ILE A 268 -1.50 10.71 19.22
CA ILE A 268 -1.69 9.58 18.29
C ILE A 268 -0.63 9.55 17.17
N PRO A 269 -0.30 10.65 16.48
CA PRO A 269 0.71 10.63 15.42
C PRO A 269 2.09 10.19 15.92
N LEU A 270 2.50 10.65 17.10
CA LEU A 270 3.79 10.25 17.70
C LEU A 270 3.79 8.77 18.08
N ARG A 271 2.71 8.27 18.68
CA ARG A 271 2.59 6.83 19.00
C ARG A 271 2.63 5.97 17.74
N PHE A 272 2.01 6.42 16.66
CA PHE A 272 2.03 5.75 15.37
C PHE A 272 3.45 5.73 14.76
N ALA A 273 4.14 6.86 14.76
CA ALA A 273 5.53 6.95 14.29
C ALA A 273 6.48 6.08 15.11
N LEU A 274 6.34 6.08 16.45
CA LEU A 274 7.11 5.20 17.34
C LEU A 274 6.80 3.73 17.10
N ALA A 275 5.54 3.38 16.82
CA ALA A 275 5.15 2.01 16.48
C ALA A 275 5.82 1.56 15.18
N ILE A 276 5.78 2.39 14.12
CA ILE A 276 6.50 2.13 12.86
C ILE A 276 8.01 1.97 13.11
N GLY A 277 8.62 2.88 13.86
CA GLY A 277 10.05 2.82 14.15
C GLY A 277 10.44 1.54 14.88
N LEU A 278 9.66 1.13 15.88
CA LEU A 278 9.90 -0.09 16.64
C LEU A 278 9.65 -1.36 15.82
N THR A 279 8.55 -1.44 15.07
CA THR A 279 8.29 -2.60 14.20
C THR A 279 9.34 -2.71 13.10
N SER A 280 9.76 -1.59 12.51
CA SER A 280 10.81 -1.58 11.47
C SER A 280 12.17 -1.96 12.03
N GLY A 281 12.51 -1.47 13.23
CA GLY A 281 13.76 -1.83 13.90
C GLY A 281 13.88 -3.33 14.22
N LEU A 282 12.76 -4.03 14.38
CA LEU A 282 12.72 -5.48 14.55
C LEU A 282 12.59 -6.22 13.21
N ALA A 283 11.83 -5.66 12.26
CA ALA A 283 11.55 -6.30 10.99
C ALA A 283 12.74 -6.28 10.04
N VAL A 284 13.49 -5.17 9.95
CA VAL A 284 14.63 -5.07 9.03
C VAL A 284 15.71 -6.13 9.34
N PRO A 285 16.15 -6.36 10.60
CA PRO A 285 17.10 -7.43 10.89
C PRO A 285 16.54 -8.84 10.67
N LEU A 286 15.26 -9.06 10.94
CA LEU A 286 14.63 -10.35 10.70
C LEU A 286 14.53 -10.66 9.20
N GLU A 287 14.09 -9.67 8.42
CA GLU A 287 14.02 -9.74 6.97
C GLU A 287 15.41 -10.02 6.37
N ALA A 288 16.44 -9.30 6.86
CA ALA A 288 17.83 -9.58 6.51
C ALA A 288 18.21 -11.03 6.77
N TRP A 289 17.86 -11.55 7.94
CA TRP A 289 18.15 -12.93 8.32
C TRP A 289 17.45 -13.93 7.41
N LEU A 290 16.17 -13.70 7.08
CA LEU A 290 15.40 -14.56 6.17
C LEU A 290 16.01 -14.59 4.76
N ILE A 291 16.45 -13.44 4.25
CA ILE A 291 17.11 -13.33 2.95
C ILE A 291 18.45 -14.10 2.96
N HIS A 292 19.30 -13.88 3.97
CA HIS A 292 20.63 -14.53 4.03
C HIS A 292 20.57 -16.06 4.19
N HIS A 293 19.43 -16.62 4.58
CA HIS A 293 19.23 -18.06 4.73
C HIS A 293 18.32 -18.64 3.64
N ASP A 294 17.98 -17.84 2.61
CA ASP A 294 17.05 -18.14 1.52
C ASP A 294 15.69 -18.70 2.00
N PHE A 295 15.20 -18.21 3.14
CA PHE A 295 13.78 -18.38 3.51
C PHE A 295 12.90 -17.40 2.74
N ARG A 296 13.47 -16.29 2.27
CA ARG A 296 12.76 -15.25 1.56
C ARG A 296 13.58 -14.76 0.37
N ILE A 297 13.10 -15.04 -0.83
CA ILE A 297 13.81 -14.80 -2.09
C ILE A 297 13.02 -13.74 -2.85
N TYR A 298 13.66 -12.61 -3.11
CA TYR A 298 13.08 -11.53 -3.91
C TYR A 298 13.22 -11.84 -5.39
N ALA A 299 12.16 -11.58 -6.16
CA ALA A 299 12.14 -11.80 -7.60
C ALA A 299 13.17 -10.94 -8.33
N ASP A 300 13.63 -11.42 -9.49
CA ASP A 300 14.75 -10.80 -10.21
C ASP A 300 14.45 -9.35 -10.62
N ASN A 301 13.27 -9.05 -11.16
CA ASN A 301 12.80 -7.69 -11.41
C ASN A 301 12.97 -6.76 -10.19
N VAL A 302 12.62 -7.23 -8.98
CA VAL A 302 12.76 -6.44 -7.74
C VAL A 302 14.23 -6.17 -7.42
N VAL A 303 15.10 -7.17 -7.61
CA VAL A 303 16.53 -7.05 -7.32
C VAL A 303 17.25 -6.17 -8.34
N HIS A 304 16.88 -6.25 -9.62
CA HIS A 304 17.39 -5.39 -10.69
C HIS A 304 16.96 -3.93 -10.48
N GLU A 305 15.85 -3.74 -9.78
CA GLU A 305 15.40 -2.46 -9.28
C GLU A 305 16.12 -1.99 -8.01
N TYR A 306 17.24 -2.56 -7.58
CA TYR A 306 18.01 -1.93 -6.51
C TYR A 306 19.02 -0.93 -7.07
N ILE A 307 19.13 0.25 -6.46
CA ILE A 307 20.15 1.26 -6.79
C ILE A 307 21.58 0.80 -6.43
N GLY A 308 21.71 -0.41 -5.86
CA GLY A 308 22.98 -1.04 -5.51
C GLY A 308 23.50 -0.68 -4.12
N PHE A 309 22.87 0.27 -3.41
CA PHE A 309 23.25 0.59 -2.03
C PHE A 309 22.66 -0.42 -1.04
N LYS A 310 23.47 -0.81 -0.06
CA LYS A 310 23.07 -1.73 1.01
C LYS A 310 23.31 -1.10 2.38
N LEU A 311 22.48 -1.46 3.35
CA LEU A 311 22.73 -1.19 4.76
C LEU A 311 23.98 -1.96 5.22
N ALA A 312 25.05 -1.24 5.54
CA ALA A 312 26.36 -1.82 5.84
C ALA A 312 26.32 -2.90 6.95
N ALA A 313 25.49 -2.72 7.98
CA ALA A 313 25.42 -3.65 9.10
C ALA A 313 24.67 -4.97 8.79
N LEU A 314 23.72 -4.94 7.86
CA LEU A 314 22.81 -6.06 7.59
C LEU A 314 22.98 -6.65 6.19
N ASN A 315 23.75 -6.01 5.32
CA ASN A 315 23.95 -6.39 3.91
C ASN A 315 22.62 -6.55 3.14
N VAL A 316 21.65 -5.68 3.44
CA VAL A 316 20.31 -5.65 2.82
C VAL A 316 20.16 -4.39 1.95
N PRO A 317 19.49 -4.46 0.79
CA PRO A 317 19.20 -3.31 -0.07
C PRO A 317 18.51 -2.17 0.70
N ILE A 318 18.89 -0.93 0.40
CA ILE A 318 18.32 0.25 1.08
C ILE A 318 16.82 0.41 0.77
N GLU A 319 16.39 0.02 -0.43
CA GLU A 319 14.98 0.02 -0.85
C GLU A 319 14.13 -0.82 0.09
N LEU A 320 14.62 -1.99 0.49
CA LEU A 320 13.92 -2.87 1.42
C LEU A 320 13.84 -2.25 2.82
N ALA A 321 14.92 -1.64 3.28
CA ALA A 321 14.94 -0.92 4.56
C ALA A 321 13.98 0.30 4.59
N VAL A 322 13.75 0.94 3.45
CA VAL A 322 12.79 2.05 3.29
C VAL A 322 11.37 1.54 3.08
N ALA A 323 11.18 0.43 2.37
CA ALA A 323 9.87 -0.18 2.14
C ALA A 323 9.24 -0.69 3.44
N ILE A 324 10.06 -1.23 4.35
CA ILE A 324 9.61 -1.77 5.63
C ILE A 324 8.73 -0.82 6.45
N PRO A 325 9.19 0.39 6.81
CA PRO A 325 8.38 1.33 7.57
C PRO A 325 7.10 1.76 6.83
N LEU A 326 7.12 1.79 5.49
CA LEU A 326 5.95 2.18 4.70
C LEU A 326 4.86 1.12 4.73
N TYR A 327 5.20 -0.17 4.56
CA TYR A 327 4.18 -1.22 4.69
C TYR A 327 3.71 -1.38 6.13
N MET A 328 4.60 -1.19 7.12
CA MET A 328 4.20 -1.19 8.53
C MET A 328 3.19 -0.08 8.81
N ALA A 329 3.29 1.06 8.14
CA ALA A 329 2.29 2.13 8.22
C ALA A 329 0.91 1.65 7.75
N LEU A 330 0.82 0.95 6.61
CA LEU A 330 -0.44 0.39 6.12
C LEU A 330 -1.02 -0.68 7.06
N ILE A 331 -0.19 -1.64 7.50
CA ILE A 331 -0.60 -2.72 8.42
C ILE A 331 -1.09 -2.15 9.75
N ILE A 332 -0.31 -1.25 10.37
CA ILE A 332 -0.67 -0.67 11.67
C ILE A 332 -1.93 0.18 11.52
N ALA A 333 -2.07 0.98 10.45
CA ALA A 333 -3.26 1.78 10.23
C ALA A 333 -4.50 0.91 9.99
N PHE A 334 -4.36 -0.20 9.26
CA PHE A 334 -5.44 -1.19 9.09
C PHE A 334 -5.91 -1.75 10.43
N ILE A 335 -4.98 -2.23 11.26
CA ILE A 335 -5.31 -2.77 12.59
C ILE A 335 -6.01 -1.71 13.44
N ARG A 336 -5.48 -0.48 13.47
CA ARG A 336 -6.03 0.62 14.26
C ARG A 336 -7.38 1.10 13.77
N TYR A 337 -7.60 1.17 12.46
CA TYR A 337 -8.90 1.47 11.87
C TYR A 337 -9.96 0.49 12.39
N TRP A 338 -9.71 -0.81 12.24
CA TRP A 338 -10.67 -1.83 12.63
C TRP A 338 -10.87 -1.94 14.14
N GLU A 339 -9.82 -1.76 14.94
CA GLU A 339 -9.97 -1.63 16.40
C GLU A 339 -10.89 -0.45 16.74
N THR A 340 -10.66 0.72 16.15
CA THR A 340 -11.48 1.92 16.34
C THR A 340 -12.95 1.69 15.96
N VAL A 341 -13.21 1.14 14.77
CA VAL A 341 -14.58 0.90 14.28
C VAL A 341 -15.33 -0.09 15.16
N ILE A 342 -14.68 -1.20 15.54
CA ILE A 342 -15.33 -2.23 16.36
C ILE A 342 -15.56 -1.72 17.79
N ASP A 343 -14.62 -0.95 18.35
CA ASP A 343 -14.66 -0.50 19.74
C ASP A 343 -15.63 0.65 19.97
N ASN A 344 -15.68 1.60 19.04
CA ASN A 344 -16.56 2.76 19.12
C ASN A 344 -17.93 2.52 18.47
N ARG A 345 -18.14 1.32 17.88
CA ARG A 345 -19.37 0.91 17.18
C ARG A 345 -19.78 1.85 16.03
N LEU A 346 -18.79 2.51 15.43
CA LEU A 346 -18.94 3.37 14.26
C LEU A 346 -19.53 2.61 13.06
#